data_AF-A0A2S5A4W5-F1
#
_entry.id   AF-A0A2S5A4W5-F1
#
_cell.length_a   1.000
_cell.length_b   1.000
_cell.length_c   1.000
_cell.angle_alpha   90.00
_cell.angle_beta   90.00
_cell.angle_gamma   90.00
#
_symmetry.space_group_name_H-M   'P 1'
#
loop_
_entity.id
_entity.type
_entity.pdbx_description
1 polymer ?
#
loop_
_entity_poly.entity_id
_entity_poly.type
_entity_poly.pdbx_seq_one_letter_code
_entity_poly.pdbx_strand_id
1 'polypeptide(L)'
;MAQRDEFKPKHSTILDASKGPKLMEQCSRAVPKDISNFWTLSEKDIDLLQRNLKKVLTINSKTCCSTGSRVSNLKDFAFQYVGVEIKNNRYIYLNAFSFDKEEDLTTFYKNWKSEPLIFCDGGKSFWGALFDPTELGFSELAINGVG
;
A
#
# COMPACT_ATOMS: atom_id res chain seq x y z
N MET A 1 -28.61 -0.95 -12.45
CA MET A 1 -27.25 -1.23 -12.97
C MET A 1 -26.27 -0.52 -12.04
N ALA A 2 -25.63 -1.24 -11.12
CA ALA A 2 -24.69 -0.61 -10.19
C ALA A 2 -23.42 -0.27 -10.96
N GLN A 3 -23.19 1.03 -11.18
CA GLN A 3 -21.92 1.54 -11.67
C GLN A 3 -20.85 1.03 -10.70
N ARG A 4 -19.98 0.13 -11.15
CA ARG A 4 -18.93 -0.47 -10.31
C ARG A 4 -18.12 0.69 -9.74
N ASP A 5 -18.17 0.83 -8.42
CA ASP A 5 -17.52 1.90 -7.67
C ASP A 5 -16.00 1.64 -7.58
N GLU A 6 -15.39 1.34 -8.72
CA GLU A 6 -13.97 1.00 -8.89
C GLU A 6 -13.11 2.25 -8.72
N PHE A 7 -11.95 2.09 -8.10
CA PHE A 7 -10.96 3.17 -7.98
C PHE A 7 -9.65 2.73 -8.63
N LYS A 8 -9.31 3.40 -9.74
CA LYS A 8 -8.00 3.27 -10.37
C LYS A 8 -7.13 4.47 -9.97
N PRO A 9 -6.05 4.27 -9.21
CA PRO A 9 -5.14 5.37 -8.84
C PRO A 9 -4.54 6.01 -10.09
N LYS A 10 -4.42 7.34 -10.08
CA LYS A 10 -3.69 8.08 -11.12
C LYS A 10 -2.19 7.79 -11.07
N HIS A 11 -1.66 7.62 -9.86
CA HIS A 11 -0.24 7.38 -9.62
C HIS A 11 -0.06 6.05 -8.87
N SER A 12 0.41 5.03 -9.58
CA SER A 12 0.84 3.79 -8.95
C SER A 12 2.00 3.13 -9.69
N THR A 13 2.75 2.28 -9.00
CA THR A 13 3.81 1.45 -9.57
C THR A 13 3.78 0.04 -8.99
N ILE A 14 4.24 -0.93 -9.78
CA ILE A 14 4.65 -2.25 -9.29
C ILE A 14 6.14 -2.16 -9.00
N LEU A 15 6.55 -2.49 -7.78
CA LEU A 15 7.96 -2.66 -7.46
C LEU A 15 8.40 -4.07 -7.83
N ASP A 16 9.64 -4.19 -8.29
CA ASP A 16 10.26 -5.50 -8.51
C ASP A 16 10.28 -6.31 -7.19
N ALA A 17 10.09 -7.63 -7.29
CA ALA A 17 10.04 -8.51 -6.12
C ALA A 17 11.30 -8.38 -5.24
N SER A 18 12.47 -8.12 -5.84
CA SER A 18 13.74 -7.88 -5.12
C SER A 18 13.71 -6.65 -4.21
N LYS A 19 12.80 -5.71 -4.44
CA LYS A 19 12.61 -4.51 -3.59
C LYS A 19 11.70 -4.77 -2.39
N GLY A 20 11.03 -5.92 -2.37
CA GLY A 20 10.13 -6.34 -1.30
C GLY A 20 10.74 -6.28 0.10
N PRO A 21 11.91 -6.91 0.35
CA PRO A 21 12.55 -6.87 1.67
C PRO A 21 12.75 -5.45 2.20
N LYS A 22 13.32 -4.57 1.37
CA LYS A 22 13.54 -3.16 1.71
C LYS A 22 12.23 -2.41 1.96
N LEU A 23 11.16 -2.70 1.23
CA LEU A 23 9.85 -2.07 1.46
C LEU A 23 9.25 -2.44 2.83
N MET A 24 9.62 -3.60 3.40
CA MET A 24 9.19 -4.01 4.74
C MET A 24 9.97 -3.32 5.87
N GLU A 25 11.02 -2.56 5.58
CA GLU A 25 11.82 -1.83 6.59
C GLU A 25 11.18 -0.48 6.96
N GLN A 26 9.85 -0.43 7.11
CA GLN A 26 9.14 0.80 7.51
C GLN A 26 9.43 1.13 8.98
N CYS A 27 9.81 2.38 9.27
CA CYS A 27 10.30 2.73 10.62
C CYS A 27 9.19 2.85 11.68
N SER A 28 8.00 3.34 11.30
CA SER A 28 6.98 3.82 12.25
C SER A 28 5.58 3.27 11.96
N ARG A 29 5.51 2.20 11.19
CA ARG A 29 4.28 1.43 11.05
C ARG A 29 4.61 -0.05 10.97
N ALA A 30 3.64 -0.87 11.37
CA ALA A 30 3.76 -2.31 11.21
C ALA A 30 3.77 -2.68 9.71
N VAL A 31 4.48 -3.75 9.41
CA VAL A 31 4.48 -4.44 8.11
C VAL A 31 4.08 -5.90 8.34
N PRO A 32 3.60 -6.61 7.30
CA PRO A 32 3.28 -8.02 7.43
C PRO A 32 4.46 -8.84 7.94
N LYS A 33 4.17 -9.77 8.85
CA LYS A 33 5.15 -10.69 9.42
C LYS A 33 5.12 -12.03 8.69
N ASP A 34 6.11 -12.88 8.99
CA ASP A 34 6.19 -14.25 8.48
C ASP A 34 6.18 -14.34 6.93
N ILE A 35 6.72 -13.32 6.27
CA ILE A 35 6.89 -13.32 4.80
C ILE A 35 7.97 -14.36 4.46
N SER A 36 7.58 -15.39 3.71
CA SER A 36 8.48 -16.44 3.24
C SER A 36 9.15 -16.08 1.91
N ASN A 37 8.47 -15.29 1.07
CA ASN A 37 8.99 -14.91 -0.25
C ASN A 37 8.31 -13.65 -0.80
N PHE A 38 8.88 -13.09 -1.87
CA PHE A 38 8.30 -12.03 -2.69
C PHE A 38 8.11 -12.53 -4.12
N TRP A 39 7.09 -12.02 -4.80
CA TRP A 39 6.75 -12.46 -6.16
C TRP A 39 6.38 -11.28 -7.06
N THR A 40 6.63 -11.46 -8.36
CA THR A 40 6.37 -10.43 -9.37
C THR A 40 4.88 -10.36 -9.68
N LEU A 41 4.27 -9.20 -9.42
CA LEU A 41 2.87 -8.94 -9.74
C LEU A 41 2.67 -8.84 -11.25
N SER A 42 1.57 -9.41 -11.75
CA SER A 42 1.09 -9.20 -13.11
C SER A 42 0.12 -8.02 -13.19
N GLU A 43 -0.18 -7.56 -14.41
CA GLU A 43 -1.22 -6.54 -14.60
C GLU A 43 -2.60 -7.00 -14.09
N LYS A 44 -2.91 -8.30 -14.19
CA LYS A 44 -4.18 -8.86 -13.69
C LYS A 44 -4.30 -8.75 -12.17
N ASP A 45 -3.19 -8.93 -11.45
CA ASP A 45 -3.14 -8.80 -10.00
C ASP A 45 -3.42 -7.36 -9.58
N ILE A 46 -2.83 -6.40 -10.30
CA ILE A 46 -3.05 -4.97 -10.05
C ILE A 46 -4.47 -4.54 -10.40
N ASP A 47 -5.01 -4.98 -11.54
CA ASP A 47 -6.40 -4.70 -11.90
C ASP A 47 -7.38 -5.27 -10.85
N LEU A 48 -7.10 -6.46 -10.31
CA LEU A 48 -7.91 -7.06 -9.25
C LEU A 48 -7.84 -6.24 -7.96
N LEU A 49 -6.65 -5.81 -7.55
CA LEU A 49 -6.46 -4.95 -6.38
C LEU A 49 -7.18 -3.61 -6.56
N GLN A 50 -6.97 -2.93 -7.68
CA GLN A 50 -7.53 -1.59 -7.95
C GLN A 50 -9.06 -1.62 -7.96
N ARG A 51 -9.68 -2.65 -8.56
CA ARG A 51 -11.13 -2.87 -8.48
C ARG A 51 -11.68 -2.95 -7.07
N ASN A 52 -10.85 -3.40 -6.12
CA ASN A 52 -11.24 -3.59 -4.73
C ASN A 52 -10.71 -2.49 -3.81
N LEU A 53 -9.88 -1.56 -4.27
CA LEU A 53 -9.09 -0.67 -3.42
C LEU A 53 -9.94 0.17 -2.46
N LYS A 54 -11.16 0.57 -2.85
CA LYS A 54 -12.08 1.30 -1.95
C LYS A 54 -12.43 0.54 -0.66
N LYS A 55 -12.33 -0.79 -0.65
CA LYS A 55 -12.54 -1.60 0.56
C LYS A 55 -11.55 -1.29 1.67
N VAL A 56 -10.38 -0.71 1.36
CA VAL A 56 -9.45 -0.27 2.42
C VAL A 56 -10.02 0.85 3.29
N LEU A 57 -10.97 1.64 2.75
CA LEU A 57 -11.63 2.73 3.47
C LEU A 57 -12.60 2.22 4.55
N THR A 58 -12.93 0.92 4.53
CA THR A 58 -13.86 0.30 5.48
C THR A 58 -13.15 -0.38 6.66
N ILE A 59 -11.82 -0.49 6.62
CA ILE A 59 -11.04 -1.10 7.69
C ILE A 59 -10.34 -0.03 8.55
N ASN A 60 -10.19 -0.34 9.83
CA ASN A 60 -9.45 0.50 10.77
C ASN A 60 -8.05 -0.04 10.96
N SER A 61 -7.10 0.85 11.24
CA SER A 61 -5.77 0.45 11.66
C SER A 61 -5.86 -0.25 13.01
N LYS A 62 -5.37 -1.49 13.07
CA LYS A 62 -5.42 -2.34 14.26
C LYS A 62 -4.12 -2.31 15.06
N THR A 63 -3.04 -1.81 14.46
CA THR A 63 -1.68 -1.83 15.01
C THR A 63 -1.15 -0.40 15.13
N CYS A 64 0.17 -0.26 15.37
CA CYS A 64 0.81 0.95 15.91
C CYS A 64 0.33 2.29 15.35
N CYS A 65 0.53 3.29 16.22
CA CYS A 65 0.81 4.69 15.89
C CYS A 65 -0.41 5.50 15.45
N SER A 66 -1.52 4.83 15.11
CA SER A 66 -2.83 5.43 14.83
C SER A 66 -3.97 4.41 14.96
N THR A 67 -3.96 3.57 16.00
CA THR A 67 -5.01 2.54 16.22
C THR A 67 -6.41 3.16 16.22
N GLY A 68 -7.35 2.51 15.51
CA GLY A 68 -8.72 3.01 15.31
C GLY A 68 -8.85 4.06 14.22
N SER A 69 -7.74 4.60 13.69
CA SER A 69 -7.79 5.50 12.53
C SER A 69 -8.09 4.73 11.25
N ARG A 70 -8.64 5.45 10.28
CA ARG A 70 -8.96 4.96 8.93
C ARG A 70 -8.40 5.92 7.88
N VAL A 71 -8.19 5.39 6.69
CA VAL A 71 -7.93 6.20 5.49
C VAL A 71 -9.26 6.80 5.04
N SER A 72 -9.29 8.12 4.82
CA SER A 72 -10.52 8.85 4.48
C SER A 72 -10.73 9.03 2.97
N ASN A 73 -9.65 9.01 2.18
CA ASN A 73 -9.71 9.11 0.72
C ASN A 73 -8.52 8.39 0.09
N LEU A 74 -8.60 8.12 -1.23
CA LEU A 74 -7.53 7.49 -2.01
C LEU A 74 -6.94 8.39 -3.10
N LYS A 75 -7.58 9.55 -3.36
CA LYS A 75 -7.28 10.39 -4.52
C LYS A 75 -5.97 11.16 -4.36
N ASP A 76 -5.61 11.46 -3.12
CA ASP A 76 -4.46 12.28 -2.76
C ASP A 76 -3.19 11.44 -2.55
N PHE A 77 -3.21 10.16 -2.96
CA PHE A 77 -2.15 9.20 -2.71
C PHE A 77 -1.55 8.65 -4.00
N ALA A 78 -0.25 8.41 -3.96
CA ALA A 78 0.46 7.53 -4.87
C ALA A 78 0.73 6.18 -4.19
N PHE A 79 0.79 5.11 -4.99
CA PHE A 79 0.82 3.74 -4.48
C PHE A 79 1.99 2.93 -5.04
N GLN A 80 2.69 2.21 -4.18
CA GLN A 80 3.66 1.17 -4.56
C GLN A 80 3.11 -0.20 -4.16
N TYR A 81 3.22 -1.18 -5.06
CA TYR A 81 2.75 -2.55 -4.82
C TYR A 81 3.90 -3.54 -4.88
N VAL A 82 3.88 -4.54 -4.01
CA VAL A 82 4.75 -5.72 -4.11
C VAL A 82 3.99 -6.98 -3.74
N GLY A 83 4.26 -8.08 -4.45
CA GLY A 83 3.72 -9.39 -4.11
C GLY A 83 4.47 -9.98 -2.93
N VAL A 84 3.74 -10.45 -1.92
CA VAL A 84 4.30 -11.14 -0.76
C VAL A 84 3.68 -12.52 -0.63
N GLU A 85 4.45 -13.46 -0.09
CA GLU A 85 3.97 -14.80 0.28
C GLU A 85 4.08 -14.97 1.79
N ILE A 86 2.95 -15.30 2.43
CA ILE A 86 2.85 -15.49 3.88
C ILE A 86 2.15 -16.82 4.11
N LYS A 87 2.81 -17.75 4.81
CA LYS A 87 2.28 -19.10 5.09
C LYS A 87 1.77 -19.81 3.81
N ASN A 88 2.54 -19.71 2.72
CA ASN A 88 2.24 -20.26 1.39
C ASN A 88 1.02 -19.64 0.67
N ASN A 89 0.46 -18.54 1.19
CA ASN A 89 -0.59 -17.78 0.54
C ASN A 89 -0.01 -16.50 -0.06
N ARG A 90 -0.50 -16.12 -1.25
CA ARG A 90 -0.08 -14.90 -1.94
C ARG A 90 -0.96 -13.73 -1.56
N TYR A 91 -0.31 -12.63 -1.20
CA TYR A 91 -0.93 -11.35 -0.93
C TYR A 91 -0.24 -10.26 -1.75
N ILE A 92 -0.88 -9.09 -1.79
CA ILE A 92 -0.29 -7.88 -2.35
C ILE A 92 -0.17 -6.87 -1.22
N TYR A 93 1.06 -6.50 -0.89
CA TYR A 93 1.30 -5.40 0.04
C TYR A 93 1.27 -4.08 -0.73
N LEU A 94 0.55 -3.11 -0.18
CA LEU A 94 0.47 -1.76 -0.71
C LEU A 94 1.18 -0.78 0.23
N ASN A 95 1.94 0.14 -0.34
CA ASN A 95 2.51 1.30 0.34
C ASN A 95 1.93 2.56 -0.31
N ALA A 96 1.25 3.39 0.47
CA ALA A 96 0.66 4.63 0.01
C ALA A 96 1.31 5.83 0.69
N PHE A 97 1.52 6.89 -0.10
CA PHE A 97 2.07 8.17 0.36
C PHE A 97 1.35 9.34 -0.32
N SER A 98 1.06 10.40 0.43
CA SER A 98 0.46 11.62 -0.11
C SER A 98 1.51 12.54 -0.72
N PHE A 99 1.07 13.41 -1.62
CA PHE A 99 1.87 14.45 -2.24
C PHE A 99 1.01 15.71 -2.39
N ASP A 100 1.61 16.89 -2.27
CA ASP A 100 0.84 18.14 -2.31
C ASP A 100 0.60 18.58 -3.75
N LYS A 101 1.57 18.31 -4.63
CA LYS A 101 1.52 18.66 -6.05
C LYS A 101 2.21 17.61 -6.92
N GLU A 102 1.83 17.50 -8.19
CA GLU A 102 2.38 16.45 -9.08
C GLU A 102 3.89 16.58 -9.28
N GLU A 103 4.45 17.79 -9.18
CA GLU A 103 5.89 18.03 -9.27
C GLU A 103 6.67 17.35 -8.14
N ASP A 104 6.04 17.06 -7.00
CA ASP A 104 6.70 16.34 -5.91
C ASP A 104 7.09 14.92 -6.34
N LEU A 105 6.29 14.31 -7.23
CA LEU A 105 6.56 12.96 -7.77
C LEU A 105 7.79 12.91 -8.68
N THR A 106 8.24 14.04 -9.22
CA THR A 106 9.42 14.15 -10.09
C THR A 106 10.61 14.81 -9.40
N THR A 107 10.40 15.45 -8.25
CA THR A 107 11.43 16.15 -7.47
C THR A 107 11.76 15.40 -6.18
N PHE A 108 10.92 15.51 -5.15
CA PHE A 108 11.12 14.89 -3.83
C PHE A 108 11.06 13.36 -3.90
N TYR A 109 10.10 12.82 -4.65
CA TYR A 109 9.89 11.39 -4.77
C TYR A 109 10.46 10.82 -6.07
N LYS A 110 11.41 11.47 -6.74
CA LYS A 110 11.84 11.17 -8.12
C LYS A 110 12.00 9.67 -8.49
N ASN A 111 12.43 8.82 -7.55
CA ASN A 111 12.67 7.40 -7.78
C ASN A 111 11.56 6.47 -7.23
N TRP A 112 10.41 7.00 -6.82
CA TRP A 112 9.34 6.23 -6.19
C TRP A 112 8.79 5.10 -7.06
N LYS A 113 8.99 5.15 -8.38
CA LYS A 113 8.56 4.09 -9.28
C LYS A 113 9.43 2.83 -9.20
N SER A 114 10.68 2.96 -8.77
CA SER A 114 11.68 1.88 -8.75
C SER A 114 12.29 1.59 -7.38
N GLU A 115 12.21 2.55 -6.45
CA GLU A 115 12.73 2.42 -5.09
C GLU A 115 11.62 2.48 -4.03
N PRO A 116 11.61 1.57 -3.04
CA PRO A 116 10.72 1.65 -1.89
C PRO A 116 10.78 3.00 -1.20
N LEU A 117 9.62 3.63 -0.99
CA LEU A 117 9.52 4.79 -0.12
C LEU A 117 9.34 4.31 1.33
N ILE A 118 10.27 4.74 2.18
CA ILE A 118 10.32 4.42 3.60
C ILE A 118 10.26 5.76 4.33
N PHE A 119 9.23 5.94 5.15
CA PHE A 119 9.05 7.15 5.95
C PHE A 119 8.88 6.77 7.42
N CYS A 120 9.56 7.53 8.29
CA CYS A 120 9.50 7.31 9.72
C CYS A 120 8.43 8.18 10.41
N ASP A 121 8.05 9.32 9.84
CA ASP A 121 7.00 10.17 10.38
C ASP A 121 6.09 10.67 9.25
N GLY A 122 4.98 11.31 9.61
CA GLY A 122 4.04 11.92 8.64
C GLY A 122 2.59 11.44 8.79
N GLY A 123 2.28 10.60 9.77
CA GLY A 123 0.91 10.29 10.14
C GLY A 123 0.09 9.69 8.99
N LYS A 124 -1.10 10.25 8.78
CA LYS A 124 -2.06 9.83 7.74
C LYS A 124 -1.55 10.01 6.30
N SER A 125 -0.49 10.77 6.09
CA SER A 125 0.15 10.91 4.78
C SER A 125 0.84 9.65 4.32
N PHE A 126 1.11 8.69 5.21
CA PHE A 126 1.79 7.43 4.87
C PHE A 126 1.10 6.25 5.52
N TRP A 127 0.71 5.27 4.72
CA TRP A 127 0.04 4.08 5.23
C TRP A 127 0.24 2.87 4.32
N GLY A 128 0.10 1.68 4.90
CA GLY A 128 0.23 0.42 4.19
C GLY A 128 -0.86 -0.54 4.61
N ALA A 129 -1.20 -1.48 3.72
CA ALA A 129 -2.17 -2.53 3.99
C ALA A 129 -1.90 -3.75 3.13
N LEU A 130 -2.44 -4.89 3.55
CA LEU A 130 -2.31 -6.17 2.87
C LEU A 130 -3.61 -6.51 2.15
N PHE A 131 -3.53 -6.78 0.85
CA PHE A 131 -4.66 -7.23 0.03
C PHE A 131 -4.58 -8.74 -0.19
N ASP A 132 -5.68 -9.43 0.07
CA ASP A 132 -5.87 -10.84 -0.24
C ASP A 132 -6.61 -10.98 -1.60
N PRO A 133 -5.96 -11.49 -2.66
CA PRO A 133 -6.59 -11.67 -3.97
C PRO A 133 -7.59 -12.83 -4.03
N THR A 134 -7.60 -13.73 -3.05
CA THR A 134 -8.57 -14.83 -2.94
C THR A 134 -9.84 -14.35 -2.24
N GLU A 135 -9.72 -13.60 -1.14
CA GLU A 135 -10.86 -13.06 -0.39
C GLU A 135 -11.35 -11.70 -0.90
N LEU A 136 -10.56 -11.04 -1.76
CA LEU A 136 -10.82 -9.69 -2.28
C LEU A 136 -10.98 -8.66 -1.17
N GLY A 137 -10.21 -8.82 -0.09
CA GLY A 137 -10.30 -8.02 1.13
C GLY A 137 -8.97 -7.39 1.53
N PHE A 138 -9.06 -6.36 2.37
CA PHE A 138 -7.87 -5.73 2.97
C PHE A 138 -7.76 -6.09 4.45
N SER A 139 -6.52 -6.24 4.90
CA SER A 139 -6.16 -6.44 6.29
C SER A 139 -4.89 -5.66 6.62
N GLU A 140 -4.47 -5.72 7.89
CA GLU A 140 -3.21 -5.14 8.37
C GLU A 140 -2.98 -3.67 7.97
N LEU A 141 -4.04 -2.85 7.95
CA LEU A 141 -3.90 -1.41 7.77
C LEU A 141 -3.01 -0.85 8.89
N ALA A 142 -1.90 -0.23 8.50
CA ALA A 142 -0.98 0.45 9.38
C ALA A 142 -0.73 1.87 8.85
N ILE A 143 -0.91 2.87 9.69
CA ILE A 143 -0.68 4.28 9.38
C ILE A 143 0.55 4.72 10.18
N ASN A 144 1.42 5.53 9.56
CA ASN A 144 2.62 6.03 10.25
C ASN A 144 2.26 6.82 11.51
N GLY A 145 3.19 6.86 12.46
CA GLY A 145 3.10 7.77 13.60
C GLY A 145 3.22 9.24 13.23
N VAL A 146 2.82 10.08 14.17
CA VAL A 146 3.15 11.50 14.21
C VAL A 146 4.31 11.64 15.18
N GLY A 147 5.47 12.08 14.69
CA GLY A 147 6.62 12.45 15.50
C GLY A 147 6.44 13.78 16.22
#